data_AF-A0A7N9AUD2-F1
#
_entry.id   AF-A0A7N9AUD2-F1
#
_cell.length_a   1.000
_cell.length_b   1.000
_cell.length_c   1.000
_cell.angle_alpha   90.00
_cell.angle_beta   90.00
_cell.angle_gamma   90.00
#
_symmetry.space_group_name_H-M   'P 1'
#
loop_
_entity.id
_entity.type
_entity.pdbx_description
1 polymer ?
#
loop_
_entity_poly.entity_id
_entity_poly.type
_entity_poly.pdbx_seq_one_letter_code
_entity_poly.pdbx_strand_id
1 'polypeptide(L)'
;MLFDTVVTVTLNLDFCFFLQTTVPPHTSKNTVEIQKTLDDLKKDDFKLFQFHLHEYKESKHKPIPRGKLEDKDTMDTAVLLTNHYGNDKALQVTIYVLKEINQRELACQLEKNMDQTWIHPPLTVVPQKHKM
;
A
#
# COMPACT_ATOMS: atom_id res chain seq x y z
N MET A 1 46.89 -16.71 18.76
CA MET A 1 45.81 -17.49 18.14
C MET A 1 45.44 -16.76 16.85
N LEU A 2 45.72 -17.43 15.72
CA LEU A 2 45.38 -17.22 14.29
C LEU A 2 45.01 -15.79 13.80
N PHE A 3 45.84 -15.14 12.94
CA PHE A 3 45.89 -15.20 11.45
C PHE A 3 44.57 -14.70 10.79
N ASP A 4 44.44 -13.83 9.78
CA ASP A 4 45.29 -12.98 8.93
C ASP A 4 44.36 -12.09 8.05
N THR A 5 44.76 -10.85 7.79
CA THR A 5 44.93 -10.16 6.48
C THR A 5 44.16 -10.61 5.20
N VAL A 6 43.42 -9.65 4.59
CA VAL A 6 43.20 -9.40 3.13
C VAL A 6 42.36 -10.36 2.25
N VAL A 7 41.27 -9.82 1.67
CA VAL A 7 40.97 -9.79 0.21
C VAL A 7 40.18 -8.48 -0.05
N THR A 8 40.81 -7.39 -0.49
CA THR A 8 41.10 -6.97 -1.89
C THR A 8 39.92 -6.32 -2.63
N VAL A 9 40.19 -5.08 -2.99
CA VAL A 9 39.45 -4.04 -3.72
C VAL A 9 39.14 -4.43 -5.17
N THR A 10 37.97 -4.02 -5.68
CA THR A 10 37.86 -3.52 -7.08
C THR A 10 36.77 -2.47 -7.18
N LEU A 11 37.20 -1.23 -7.41
CA LEU A 11 36.38 -0.11 -7.85
C LEU A 11 35.78 -0.41 -9.23
N ASN A 12 34.55 0.00 -9.48
CA ASN A 12 34.19 0.61 -10.77
C ASN A 12 33.06 1.61 -10.56
N LEU A 13 33.35 2.86 -10.93
CA LEU A 13 32.41 3.95 -11.12
C LEU A 13 31.49 3.63 -12.31
N ASP A 14 30.35 4.35 -12.33
CA ASP A 14 29.37 4.48 -13.42
C ASP A 14 28.22 3.47 -13.49
N PHE A 15 27.14 3.77 -12.76
CA PHE A 15 25.85 3.93 -13.43
C PHE A 15 25.00 4.98 -12.72
N CYS A 16 24.75 6.07 -13.42
CA CYS A 16 23.74 7.06 -13.09
C CYS A 16 22.44 6.41 -12.61
N PHE A 17 22.12 6.55 -11.33
CA PHE A 17 20.74 6.68 -10.89
C PHE A 17 20.63 7.76 -9.81
N PHE A 18 21.05 8.95 -10.22
CA PHE A 18 20.67 10.20 -9.62
C PHE A 18 19.15 10.34 -9.77
N LEU A 19 18.41 9.88 -8.74
CA LEU A 19 17.03 10.20 -8.32
C LEU A 19 16.45 9.08 -7.43
N GLN A 20 17.23 8.52 -6.49
CA GLN A 20 16.63 7.73 -5.41
C GLN A 20 15.94 8.73 -4.47
N THR A 21 14.67 9.01 -4.74
CA THR A 21 13.77 9.68 -3.80
C THR A 21 13.84 8.99 -2.45
N THR A 22 13.67 9.75 -1.38
CA THR A 22 13.71 9.34 0.02
C THR A 22 12.61 8.33 0.36
N VAL A 23 12.68 7.11 -0.17
CA VAL A 23 11.80 6.00 0.22
C VAL A 23 12.25 5.47 1.59
N PRO A 24 11.49 5.67 2.68
CA PRO A 24 11.86 5.13 3.98
C PRO A 24 11.90 3.60 3.92
N PRO A 25 12.85 2.95 4.60
CA PRO A 25 13.07 1.52 4.51
C PRO A 25 11.85 0.79 5.12
N HIS A 26 11.21 -0.06 4.33
CA HIS A 26 10.01 -0.88 4.61
C HIS A 26 8.63 -0.33 4.21
N THR A 27 8.52 0.45 3.12
CA THR A 27 7.20 0.67 2.48
C THR A 27 6.62 -0.66 1.98
N SER A 28 5.47 -1.04 2.53
CA SER A 28 4.78 -2.28 2.15
C SER A 28 4.15 -2.13 0.76
N LYS A 29 4.01 -3.23 0.02
CA LYS A 29 3.38 -3.22 -1.33
C LYS A 29 2.04 -2.48 -1.34
N ASN A 30 1.22 -2.67 -0.31
CA ASN A 30 -0.09 -2.04 -0.17
C ASN A 30 0.01 -0.52 -0.07
N THR A 31 1.03 0.01 0.63
CA THR A 31 1.29 1.45 0.72
C THR A 31 1.54 2.04 -0.66
N VAL A 32 2.34 1.37 -1.49
CA VAL A 32 2.68 1.83 -2.84
C VAL A 32 1.46 1.80 -3.77
N GLU A 33 0.65 0.74 -3.72
CA GLU A 33 -0.56 0.65 -4.56
C GLU A 33 -1.65 1.64 -4.14
N ILE A 34 -1.81 1.87 -2.83
CA ILE A 34 -2.68 2.93 -2.31
C ILE A 34 -2.18 4.29 -2.83
N GLN A 35 -0.90 4.61 -2.68
CA GLN A 35 -0.34 5.88 -3.15
C GLN A 35 -0.63 6.12 -4.63
N LYS A 36 -0.31 5.16 -5.52
CA LYS A 36 -0.57 5.30 -6.96
C LYS A 36 -2.04 5.58 -7.24
N THR A 37 -2.94 4.87 -6.55
CA THR A 37 -4.39 5.08 -6.70
C THR A 37 -4.81 6.48 -6.27
N LEU A 38 -4.17 7.02 -5.22
CA LEU A 38 -4.43 8.37 -4.74
C LEU A 38 -3.82 9.44 -5.65
N ASP A 39 -2.70 9.15 -6.33
CA ASP A 39 -2.09 10.04 -7.33
C ASP A 39 -2.98 10.23 -8.58
N ASP A 40 -3.78 9.22 -8.93
CA ASP A 40 -4.76 9.29 -10.02
C ASP A 40 -6.03 10.07 -9.66
N LEU A 41 -6.23 10.44 -8.39
CA LEU A 41 -7.33 11.29 -7.97
C LEU A 41 -7.10 12.75 -8.35
N LYS A 42 -8.17 13.43 -8.78
CA LYS A 42 -8.13 14.89 -8.89
C LYS A 42 -7.97 15.49 -7.50
N LYS A 43 -7.37 16.68 -7.43
CA LYS A 43 -7.11 17.39 -6.17
C LYS A 43 -8.35 17.55 -5.29
N ASP A 44 -9.51 17.84 -5.87
CA ASP A 44 -10.76 17.99 -5.10
C ASP A 44 -11.31 16.65 -4.62
N ASP A 45 -11.21 15.59 -5.44
CA ASP A 45 -11.58 14.24 -5.05
C ASP A 45 -10.67 13.71 -3.93
N PHE A 46 -9.38 14.04 -3.96
CA PHE A 46 -8.43 13.69 -2.91
C PHE A 46 -8.73 14.40 -1.58
N LYS A 47 -9.15 15.67 -1.61
CA LYS A 47 -9.64 16.37 -0.40
C LYS A 47 -10.89 15.69 0.16
N LEU A 48 -11.81 15.29 -0.72
CA LEU A 48 -13.03 14.58 -0.32
C LEU A 48 -12.69 13.20 0.26
N PHE A 49 -11.72 12.49 -0.32
CA PHE A 49 -11.18 11.25 0.22
C PHE A 49 -10.65 11.41 1.65
N GLN A 50 -9.82 12.43 1.90
CA GLN A 50 -9.32 12.72 3.26
C GLN A 50 -10.45 13.08 4.23
N PHE A 51 -11.48 13.81 3.77
CA PHE A 51 -12.65 14.10 4.58
C PHE A 51 -13.41 12.83 5.00
N HIS A 52 -13.68 11.92 4.06
CA HIS A 52 -14.38 10.67 4.35
C HIS A 52 -13.53 9.70 5.19
N LEU A 53 -12.20 9.74 5.09
CA LEU A 53 -11.33 8.98 6.00
C LEU A 53 -11.46 9.40 7.46
N HIS A 54 -11.68 10.70 7.71
CA HIS A 54 -11.96 11.19 9.05
C HIS A 54 -13.35 10.76 9.53
N GLU A 55 -14.34 10.68 8.65
CA GLU A 55 -15.68 10.20 9.00
C GLU A 55 -15.76 8.67 9.13
N TYR A 56 -14.80 7.96 8.56
CA TYR A 56 -14.75 6.51 8.57
C TYR A 56 -14.63 5.94 9.99
N LYS A 57 -15.71 5.32 10.45
CA LYS A 57 -15.81 4.68 11.76
C LYS A 57 -15.97 3.18 11.58
N GLU A 58 -14.95 2.43 11.95
CA GLU A 58 -15.07 0.98 12.15
C GLU A 58 -15.16 0.67 13.64
N SER A 59 -15.88 -0.41 13.97
CA SER A 59 -16.06 -0.84 15.37
C SER A 59 -14.75 -1.17 16.10
N LYS A 60 -13.69 -1.49 15.36
CA LYS A 60 -12.38 -1.89 15.90
C LYS A 60 -11.30 -0.81 15.82
N HIS A 61 -11.49 0.23 15.00
CA HIS A 61 -10.48 1.27 14.78
C HIS A 61 -11.10 2.65 14.88
N LYS A 62 -10.44 3.54 15.61
CA LYS A 62 -10.86 4.95 15.69
C LYS A 62 -10.70 5.61 14.32
N PRO A 63 -11.50 6.64 13.99
CA PRO A 63 -11.26 7.45 12.81
C PRO A 63 -9.90 8.16 12.90
N ILE A 64 -9.26 8.39 11.75
CA ILE A 64 -8.05 9.21 11.68
C ILE A 64 -8.44 10.68 11.90
N PRO A 65 -7.83 11.41 12.86
CA PRO A 65 -8.16 12.81 13.11
C PRO A 65 -7.92 13.70 11.89
N ARG A 66 -8.79 14.68 11.65
CA ARG A 66 -8.69 15.61 10.50
C ARG A 66 -7.34 16.31 10.43
N GLY A 67 -6.82 16.80 11.57
CA GLY A 67 -5.52 17.47 11.63
C GLY A 67 -4.31 16.56 11.33
N LYS A 68 -4.50 15.24 11.23
CA LYS A 68 -3.46 14.31 10.75
C LYS A 68 -3.54 14.07 9.25
N LEU A 69 -4.64 14.44 8.60
CA LEU A 69 -4.87 14.28 7.16
C LEU A 69 -4.70 15.59 6.40
N GLU A 70 -4.98 16.72 7.05
CA GLU A 70 -4.83 18.05 6.48
C GLU A 70 -3.39 18.29 6.00
N ASP A 71 -3.25 18.85 4.79
CA ASP A 71 -1.98 19.13 4.10
C ASP A 71 -1.06 17.93 3.81
N LYS A 72 -1.55 16.69 3.97
CA LYS A 72 -0.80 15.50 3.54
C LYS A 72 -0.91 15.26 2.05
N ASP A 73 0.22 14.91 1.44
CA ASP A 73 0.24 14.37 0.09
C ASP A 73 -0.24 12.90 0.04
N THR A 74 -0.27 12.35 -1.17
CA THR A 74 -0.77 11.00 -1.46
C THR A 74 0.07 9.91 -0.80
N MET A 75 1.41 10.05 -0.77
CA MET A 75 2.31 9.11 -0.10
C MET A 75 2.17 9.16 1.41
N ASP A 76 2.16 10.37 1.97
CA ASP A 76 1.99 10.61 3.40
C ASP A 76 0.65 10.07 3.91
N THR A 77 -0.40 10.20 3.09
CA THR A 77 -1.74 9.64 3.37
C THR A 77 -1.72 8.11 3.28
N ALA A 78 -1.07 7.53 2.28
CA ALA A 78 -0.95 6.08 2.12
C ALA A 78 -0.19 5.43 3.30
N VAL A 79 0.93 6.02 3.70
CA VAL A 79 1.72 5.58 4.87
C VAL A 79 0.88 5.68 6.14
N LEU A 80 0.15 6.79 6.32
CA LEU A 80 -0.74 6.97 7.47
C LEU A 80 -1.83 5.89 7.54
N LEU A 81 -2.45 5.56 6.40
CA LEU A 81 -3.46 4.49 6.31
C LEU A 81 -2.87 3.14 6.72
N THR A 82 -1.72 2.76 6.18
CA THR A 82 -1.10 1.47 6.49
C THR A 82 -0.59 1.40 7.92
N ASN A 83 -0.11 2.51 8.49
CA ASN A 83 0.34 2.56 9.88
C ASN A 83 -0.84 2.52 10.87
N HIS A 84 -1.96 3.15 10.51
CA HIS A 84 -3.11 3.27 11.41
C HIS A 84 -4.02 2.02 11.38
N TYR A 85 -4.31 1.49 10.19
CA TYR A 85 -5.22 0.35 10.04
C TYR A 85 -4.49 -0.98 9.84
N GLY A 86 -3.21 -0.97 9.48
CA GLY A 86 -2.47 -2.15 9.04
C GLY A 86 -2.63 -2.40 7.53
N ASN A 87 -1.71 -3.18 6.95
CA ASN A 87 -1.59 -3.37 5.50
C ASN A 87 -2.87 -3.84 4.80
N ASP A 88 -3.49 -4.93 5.28
CA ASP A 88 -4.70 -5.49 4.64
C ASP A 88 -5.92 -4.59 4.81
N LYS A 89 -6.05 -4.01 6.00
CA LYS A 89 -7.20 -3.16 6.35
C LYS A 89 -7.12 -1.81 5.67
N ALA A 90 -5.94 -1.21 5.54
CA ALA A 90 -5.75 0.05 4.83
C ALA A 90 -6.29 -0.01 3.40
N LEU A 91 -6.13 -1.13 2.70
CA LEU A 91 -6.70 -1.32 1.37
C LEU A 91 -8.22 -1.38 1.39
N GLN A 92 -8.81 -2.15 2.31
CA GLN A 92 -10.27 -2.24 2.45
C GLN A 92 -10.89 -0.86 2.72
N VAL A 93 -10.27 -0.08 3.61
CA VAL A 93 -10.69 1.30 3.91
C VAL A 93 -10.56 2.18 2.66
N THR A 94 -9.43 2.09 1.95
CA THR A 94 -9.20 2.88 0.72
C THR A 94 -10.24 2.59 -0.35
N ILE A 95 -10.50 1.31 -0.64
CA ILE A 95 -11.51 0.87 -1.62
C ILE A 95 -12.90 1.35 -1.21
N TYR A 96 -13.25 1.24 0.07
CA TYR A 96 -14.53 1.71 0.58
C TYR A 96 -14.68 3.22 0.38
N VAL A 97 -13.70 4.03 0.81
CA VAL A 97 -13.79 5.49 0.69
C VAL A 97 -13.79 5.94 -0.77
N LEU A 98 -13.02 5.30 -1.66
CA LEU A 98 -13.08 5.57 -3.11
C LEU A 98 -14.50 5.34 -3.66
N LYS A 99 -15.20 4.30 -3.20
CA LYS A 99 -16.60 4.03 -3.60
C LYS A 99 -17.55 5.12 -3.06
N GLU A 100 -17.35 5.60 -1.84
CA GLU A 100 -18.16 6.68 -1.25
C GLU A 100 -18.02 8.01 -2.02
N ILE A 101 -16.81 8.32 -2.50
CA ILE A 101 -16.56 9.53 -3.30
C ILE A 101 -16.83 9.34 -4.80
N ASN A 102 -17.55 8.27 -5.18
CA ASN A 102 -17.88 7.90 -6.56
C ASN A 102 -16.69 7.58 -7.49
N GLN A 103 -15.50 7.35 -6.95
CA GLN A 103 -14.30 6.92 -7.69
C GLN A 103 -14.27 5.39 -7.88
N ARG A 104 -15.37 4.85 -8.42
CA ARG A 104 -15.60 3.40 -8.54
C ARG A 104 -14.61 2.69 -9.46
N GLU A 105 -14.15 3.39 -10.50
CA GLU A 105 -13.17 2.84 -11.44
C GLU A 105 -11.83 2.60 -10.74
N LEU A 106 -11.30 3.62 -10.05
CA LEU A 106 -10.07 3.52 -9.27
C LEU A 106 -10.20 2.46 -8.16
N ALA A 107 -11.35 2.39 -7.48
CA ALA A 107 -11.61 1.35 -6.49
C ALA A 107 -11.53 -0.07 -7.09
N CYS A 108 -12.06 -0.27 -8.30
CA CYS A 108 -12.02 -1.55 -9.00
C CYS A 108 -10.61 -1.90 -9.48
N GLN A 109 -9.83 -0.93 -9.95
CA GLN A 109 -8.43 -1.13 -10.33
C GLN A 109 -7.58 -1.55 -9.12
N LEU A 110 -7.74 -0.85 -7.99
CA LEU A 110 -7.04 -1.18 -6.76
C LEU A 110 -7.38 -2.60 -6.25
N GLU A 111 -8.66 -2.99 -6.31
CA GLU A 111 -9.12 -4.35 -5.96
C GLU A 111 -8.45 -5.40 -6.86
N LYS A 112 -8.47 -5.20 -8.18
CA LYS A 112 -7.86 -6.13 -9.15
C LYS A 112 -6.35 -6.29 -8.98
N ASN A 113 -5.62 -5.19 -8.75
CA ASN A 113 -4.16 -5.23 -8.55
C ASN A 113 -3.77 -6.07 -7.32
N MET A 114 -4.68 -6.19 -6.35
CA MET A 114 -4.51 -6.98 -5.14
C MET A 114 -4.94 -8.43 -5.35
N ASP A 115 -6.05 -8.71 -6.04
CA ASP A 115 -6.48 -10.09 -6.35
C ASP A 115 -5.45 -10.86 -7.17
N GLN A 116 -4.71 -10.19 -8.05
CA GLN A 116 -3.61 -10.79 -8.82
C GLN A 116 -2.43 -11.28 -7.94
N THR A 117 -2.41 -10.97 -6.64
CA THR A 117 -1.44 -11.53 -5.68
C THR A 117 -1.89 -12.84 -5.03
N TRP A 118 -3.17 -13.20 -5.17
CA TRP A 118 -3.76 -14.45 -4.64
C TRP A 118 -4.07 -15.49 -5.73
N ILE A 119 -3.98 -15.14 -7.02
CA ILE A 119 -3.96 -16.11 -8.12
C ILE A 119 -2.49 -16.56 -8.24
N HIS A 120 -1.95 -17.56 -7.52
CA HIS A 120 -2.33 -18.96 -7.47
C HIS A 120 -1.86 -19.63 -6.15
N PRO A 121 -2.73 -20.28 -5.36
CA PRO A 121 -2.30 -21.44 -4.57
C PRO A 121 -1.96 -22.58 -5.56
N PRO A 122 -0.90 -23.39 -5.36
CA PRO A 122 -0.76 -24.65 -6.08
C PRO A 122 -2.07 -25.41 -5.92
N LEU A 123 -2.61 -25.95 -7.02
CA LEU A 123 -3.84 -26.73 -7.01
C LEU A 123 -3.70 -27.87 -5.99
N THR A 124 -4.14 -27.66 -4.75
CA THR A 124 -4.40 -28.76 -3.85
C THR A 124 -5.67 -29.38 -4.40
N VAL A 125 -5.48 -30.41 -5.22
CA VAL A 125 -6.53 -31.36 -5.55
C VAL A 125 -7.15 -31.77 -4.22
N VAL A 126 -8.31 -31.21 -3.89
CA VAL A 126 -9.10 -31.65 -2.76
C VAL A 126 -9.40 -33.12 -3.06
N PRO A 127 -8.92 -34.09 -2.28
CA PRO A 127 -9.27 -35.48 -2.53
C PRO A 127 -10.79 -35.58 -2.39
N GLN A 128 -11.47 -35.78 -3.52
CA GLN A 128 -12.87 -36.11 -3.52
C GLN A 128 -12.98 -37.45 -2.80
N LYS A 129 -13.53 -37.41 -1.58
CA LYS A 129 -13.90 -38.60 -0.83
C LYS A 129 -14.92 -39.34 -1.69
N HIS A 130 -14.46 -40.31 -2.47
CA HIS A 130 -15.33 -41.28 -3.09
C HIS A 130 -15.96 -42.05 -1.93
N LYS A 131 -17.27 -41.82 -1.76
CA LYS A 131 -18.12 -42.58 -0.86
C LYS A 131 -18.22 -43.99 -1.46
N MET A 132 -17.57 -44.96 -0.82
CA MET A 132 -17.94 -46.38 -0.91
C MET A 132 -18.88 -46.70 0.23
#